data_AF-A0A6G1YXM5-F1
#
_entry.id   AF-A0A6G1YXM5-F1
#
_cell.length_a   1.000
_cell.length_b   1.000
_cell.length_c   1.000
_cell.angle_alpha   90.00
_cell.angle_beta   90.00
_cell.angle_gamma   90.00
#
_symmetry.space_group_name_H-M   'P 1'
#
loop_
_entity.id
_entity.type
_entity.pdbx_description
1 polymer ?
#
loop_
_entity_poly.entity_id
_entity_poly.type
_entity_poly.pdbx_seq_one_letter_code
_entity_poly.pdbx_strand_id
1 'polypeptide(L)'
;MVIELDIRIPTVDPIKCIARIANQINLNQKIKQKAIKIMNAAIKSALSAGKSPMGLAASTLYLSCLINGCNNMGQTVFAQTAGVTEVTIRNICKNLRNHLDLS
;
A
#
# COMPACT_ATOMS: atom_id res chain seq x y z
N MET A 1 -13.07 -38.39 -13.21
CA MET A 1 -13.27 -37.71 -11.92
C MET A 1 -12.15 -36.70 -11.79
N VAL A 2 -12.42 -35.46 -12.17
CA VAL A 2 -11.40 -34.40 -12.23
C VAL A 2 -11.25 -33.89 -10.81
N ILE A 3 -10.05 -34.05 -10.24
CA ILE A 3 -9.70 -33.45 -8.96
C ILE A 3 -9.46 -31.98 -9.28
N GLU A 4 -10.43 -31.13 -8.98
CA GLU A 4 -10.25 -29.68 -9.04
C GLU A 4 -9.12 -29.32 -8.08
N LEU A 5 -7.96 -29.05 -8.66
CA LEU A 5 -6.81 -28.52 -7.97
C LEU A 5 -7.24 -27.15 -7.43
N ASP A 6 -7.54 -27.08 -6.14
CA ASP A 6 -7.76 -25.87 -5.35
C ASP A 6 -6.44 -25.08 -5.33
N ILE A 7 -6.06 -24.56 -6.50
CA ILE A 7 -5.03 -23.55 -6.63
C ILE A 7 -5.65 -22.32 -6.00
N ARG A 8 -5.52 -22.21 -4.68
CA ARG A 8 -5.53 -20.91 -4.01
C ARG A 8 -4.38 -20.13 -4.61
N ILE A 9 -4.65 -19.44 -5.72
CA ILE A 9 -3.82 -18.35 -6.21
C ILE A 9 -3.56 -17.52 -4.96
N PRO A 10 -2.31 -17.39 -4.49
CA PRO A 10 -2.06 -16.67 -3.25
C PRO A 10 -2.54 -15.26 -3.49
N THR A 11 -3.69 -14.90 -2.93
CA THR A 11 -4.19 -13.53 -2.89
C THR A 11 -3.05 -12.74 -2.28
N VAL A 12 -2.36 -11.96 -3.10
CA VAL A 12 -1.11 -11.31 -2.70
C VAL A 12 -1.40 -10.51 -1.44
N ASP A 13 -0.78 -10.93 -0.33
CA ASP A 13 -1.03 -10.31 0.97
C ASP A 13 -0.57 -8.85 0.91
N PRO A 14 -1.50 -7.88 1.09
CA PRO A 14 -1.16 -6.46 1.04
C PRO A 14 -0.09 -6.07 2.06
N ILE A 15 -0.01 -6.77 3.20
CA ILE A 15 1.03 -6.57 4.23
C ILE A 15 2.40 -7.02 3.71
N LYS A 16 2.46 -8.12 2.94
CA LYS A 16 3.72 -8.56 2.31
C LYS A 16 4.17 -7.55 1.24
N CYS A 17 3.25 -6.96 0.48
CA CYS A 17 3.58 -5.88 -0.46
C CYS A 17 4.19 -4.66 0.25
N ILE A 18 3.60 -4.25 1.37
CA ILE A 18 4.11 -3.16 2.23
C ILE A 18 5.53 -3.48 2.69
N ALA A 19 5.75 -4.67 3.26
CA ALA A 19 7.06 -5.07 3.76
C ALA A 19 8.11 -5.10 2.65
N ARG A 20 7.74 -5.61 1.46
CA ARG A 20 8.62 -5.66 0.29
C ARG A 20 9.06 -4.27 -0.14
N ILE A 21 8.11 -3.37 -0.41
CA ILE A 21 8.41 -2.00 -0.84
C ILE A 21 9.24 -1.29 0.24
N ALA A 22 8.83 -1.37 1.50
CA ALA A 22 9.52 -0.70 2.59
C ALA A 22 10.96 -1.16 2.79
N ASN A 23 11.24 -2.45 2.56
CA ASN A 23 12.61 -2.97 2.60
C ASN A 23 13.43 -2.46 1.42
N GLN A 24 12.86 -2.40 0.22
CA GLN A 24 13.57 -1.92 -0.98
C GLN A 24 14.02 -0.46 -0.87
N ILE A 25 13.23 0.39 -0.20
CA ILE A 25 13.55 1.81 0.02
C ILE A 25 14.06 2.11 1.44
N ASN A 26 14.47 1.08 2.19
CA ASN A 26 15.08 1.19 3.52
C ASN A 26 14.29 2.05 4.51
N LEU A 27 12.96 1.93 4.52
CA LEU A 27 12.12 2.66 5.47
C LEU A 27 12.22 2.09 6.87
N ASN A 28 12.09 2.98 7.86
CA ASN A 28 12.12 2.61 9.26
C ASN A 28 10.90 1.74 9.67
N GLN A 29 11.06 0.99 10.76
CA GLN A 29 10.01 0.10 11.27
C GLN A 29 8.73 0.85 11.67
N LYS A 30 8.87 2.08 12.17
CA LYS A 30 7.76 2.94 12.59
C LYS A 30 6.81 3.27 11.42
N ILE A 31 7.37 3.59 10.25
CA ILE A 31 6.64 3.84 9.01
C ILE A 31 5.96 2.57 8.52
N LYS A 32 6.66 1.42 8.55
CA LYS A 32 6.07 0.12 8.19
C LYS A 32 4.84 -0.20 9.04
N GLN A 33 4.97 -0.12 10.36
CA GLN A 33 3.87 -0.41 11.28
C GLN A 33 2.66 0.52 11.07
N LYS A 34 2.91 1.82 10.87
CA LYS A 34 1.83 2.78 10.60
C LYS A 34 1.18 2.53 9.23
N ALA A 35 1.95 2.13 8.21
CA ALA A 35 1.41 1.76 6.90
C ALA A 35 0.50 0.52 6.99
N ILE A 36 0.89 -0.49 7.77
CA ILE A 36 0.06 -1.69 8.03
C ILE A 36 -1.26 -1.29 8.70
N LYS A 37 -1.25 -0.37 9.66
CA LYS A 37 -2.48 0.15 10.30
C LYS A 37 -3.41 0.82 9.28
N ILE A 38 -2.86 1.67 8.41
CA ILE A 38 -3.62 2.35 7.35
C ILE A 38 -4.19 1.33 6.35
N MET A 39 -3.39 0.34 5.94
CA MET A 39 -3.83 -0.73 5.04
C MET A 39 -4.98 -1.54 5.64
N ASN A 40 -4.87 -1.95 6.91
CA ASN A 40 -5.93 -2.67 7.59
C ASN A 40 -7.22 -1.85 7.68
N ALA A 41 -7.11 -0.55 7.93
CA ALA A 41 -8.28 0.35 7.90
C ALA A 41 -8.88 0.44 6.48
N ALA A 42 -8.04 0.57 5.45
CA ALA A 42 -8.49 0.59 4.05
C ALA A 42 -9.17 -0.72 3.61
N ILE A 43 -8.68 -1.87 4.08
CA ILE A 43 -9.31 -3.18 3.84
C ILE A 43 -10.67 -3.25 4.53
N LYS A 44 -10.76 -2.84 5.80
CA LYS A 44 -12.01 -2.82 6.57
C LYS A 44 -13.07 -1.90 5.95
N SER A 45 -12.65 -0.77 5.40
CA SER A 45 -13.54 0.20 4.72
C SER A 45 -13.83 -0.14 3.26
N ALA A 46 -13.49 -1.36 2.80
CA ALA A 46 -13.64 -1.81 1.41
C ALA A 46 -12.96 -0.91 0.35
N LEU A 47 -12.05 -0.02 0.75
CA LEU A 47 -11.31 0.88 -0.15
C LEU A 47 -10.31 0.15 -1.02
N SER A 48 -9.95 -1.07 -0.65
CA SER A 48 -9.04 -1.94 -1.41
C SER A 48 -9.69 -2.57 -2.65
N ALA A 49 -11.03 -2.57 -2.74
CA ALA A 49 -11.76 -3.21 -3.83
C ALA A 49 -11.45 -2.54 -5.19
N GLY A 50 -11.09 -3.34 -6.18
CA GLY A 50 -10.80 -2.88 -7.54
C GLY A 50 -9.45 -2.16 -7.72
N LYS A 51 -8.61 -2.06 -6.68
CA LYS A 51 -7.29 -1.43 -6.75
C LYS A 51 -6.18 -2.48 -6.77
N SER A 52 -5.08 -2.17 -7.46
CA SER A 52 -3.88 -3.00 -7.46
C SER A 52 -3.30 -3.11 -6.03
N PRO A 53 -3.02 -4.32 -5.52
CA PRO A 53 -2.41 -4.52 -4.20
C PRO A 53 -1.09 -3.77 -4.03
N MET A 54 -0.30 -3.70 -5.11
CA MET A 54 0.98 -2.97 -5.12
C MET A 54 0.78 -1.45 -5.06
N GLY A 55 -0.18 -0.92 -5.82
CA GLY A 55 -0.53 0.50 -5.77
C GLY A 55 -1.06 0.92 -4.40
N LEU A 56 -1.90 0.08 -3.78
CA LEU A 56 -2.42 0.31 -2.44
C LEU A 56 -1.31 0.23 -1.37
N ALA A 57 -0.43 -0.76 -1.46
CA ALA A 57 0.72 -0.89 -0.56
C ALA A 57 1.66 0.32 -0.64
N ALA A 58 2.03 0.75 -1.85
CA ALA A 58 2.85 1.94 -2.04
C ALA A 58 2.19 3.22 -1.51
N SER A 59 0.89 3.39 -1.75
CA SER A 59 0.15 4.58 -1.32
C SER A 59 -0.01 4.66 0.20
N THR A 60 -0.28 3.53 0.85
CA THR A 60 -0.35 3.44 2.32
C THR A 60 1.02 3.65 2.97
N LEU A 61 2.09 3.16 2.33
CA LEU A 61 3.47 3.45 2.72
C LEU A 61 3.80 4.94 2.62
N TYR A 62 3.50 5.55 1.48
CA TYR A 62 3.77 6.97 1.24
C TYR A 62 3.01 7.85 2.23
N LEU A 63 1.74 7.54 2.49
CA LEU A 63 0.94 8.27 3.47
C LEU A 63 1.52 8.14 4.89
N SER A 64 1.95 6.93 5.26
CA SER A 64 2.64 6.68 6.53
C SER A 64 3.96 7.45 6.63
N CYS A 65 4.71 7.53 5.52
CA CYS A 65 5.96 8.27 5.39
C CYS A 65 5.73 9.76 5.70
N LEU A 66 4.71 10.37 5.08
CA LEU A 66 4.32 11.76 5.32
C LEU A 66 3.91 12.01 6.78
N ILE A 67 3.09 11.13 7.37
CA ILE A 67 2.65 11.26 8.77
C ILE A 67 3.83 11.20 9.75
N ASN A 68 4.89 10.45 9.41
CA ASN A 68 6.08 10.32 10.24
C ASN A 68 7.16 11.39 9.92
N GLY A 69 6.86 12.38 9.08
CA GLY A 69 7.78 13.47 8.74
C GLY A 69 8.88 13.11 7.73
N CYS A 70 8.77 11.98 7.04
CA CYS A 70 9.71 11.58 5.98
C CYS A 70 9.31 12.22 4.64
N ASN A 71 9.51 13.54 4.55
CA ASN A 71 9.10 14.37 3.41
C ASN A 71 10.13 14.37 2.27
N ASN A 72 11.30 13.78 2.50
CA ASN A 72 12.39 13.69 1.54
C ASN A 72 12.14 12.67 0.41
N MET A 73 11.19 11.74 0.59
CA MET A 73 10.84 10.74 -0.43
C MET A 73 9.56 11.15 -1.17
N GLY A 74 9.68 11.38 -2.49
CA GLY A 74 8.55 11.72 -3.36
C GLY A 74 7.71 10.51 -3.78
N GLN A 75 6.49 10.75 -4.28
CA GLN A 75 5.57 9.70 -4.76
C GLN A 75 6.21 8.82 -5.84
N THR A 76 7.08 9.39 -6.67
CA THR A 76 7.81 8.71 -7.74
C THR A 76 8.63 7.51 -7.22
N VAL A 77 9.26 7.63 -6.05
CA VAL A 77 10.07 6.55 -5.45
C VAL A 77 9.21 5.33 -5.11
N PHE A 78 8.05 5.57 -4.51
CA PHE A 78 7.09 4.52 -4.15
C PHE A 78 6.45 3.90 -5.40
N ALA A 79 6.13 4.74 -6.40
CA ALA A 79 5.55 4.30 -7.66
C ALA A 79 6.51 3.36 -8.42
N GLN A 80 7.77 3.77 -8.57
CA GLN A 80 8.82 2.97 -9.23
C GLN A 80 9.06 1.65 -8.50
N THR A 81 9.21 1.69 -7.17
CA THR A 81 9.44 0.48 -6.36
C THR A 81 8.27 -0.50 -6.47
N ALA A 82 7.05 0.03 -6.59
CA ALA A 82 5.85 -0.77 -6.70
C ALA A 82 5.47 -1.18 -8.14
N GLY A 83 6.21 -0.71 -9.15
CA GLY A 83 5.90 -0.96 -10.56
C GLY A 83 4.58 -0.34 -11.00
N VAL A 84 4.19 0.79 -10.42
CA VAL A 84 2.98 1.54 -10.77
C VAL A 84 3.31 2.96 -11.17
N THR A 85 2.34 3.68 -11.72
CA THR A 85 2.52 5.09 -12.09
C THR A 85 2.33 6.01 -10.89
N GLU A 86 2.97 7.18 -10.92
CA GLU A 86 2.79 8.20 -9.88
C GLU A 86 1.34 8.66 -9.78
N VAL A 87 0.62 8.76 -10.91
CA VAL A 87 -0.81 9.13 -10.92
C VAL A 87 -1.68 8.08 -10.21
N THR A 88 -1.32 6.80 -10.29
CA THR A 88 -1.98 5.73 -9.51
C THR A 88 -1.81 5.97 -8.02
N ILE A 89 -0.59 6.26 -7.55
CA ILE A 89 -0.32 6.57 -6.14
C ILE A 89 -1.13 7.79 -5.70
N ARG A 90 -1.12 8.85 -6.49
CA ARG A 90 -1.82 10.09 -6.18
C ARG A 90 -3.33 9.90 -6.02
N ASN A 91 -3.96 9.14 -6.93
CA ASN A 91 -5.40 8.87 -6.87
C ASN A 91 -5.76 8.02 -5.65
N ILE A 92 -4.96 7.00 -5.34
CA ILE A 92 -5.20 6.16 -4.17
C ILE A 92 -4.96 6.95 -2.88
N CYS A 93 -3.92 7.78 -2.79
CA CYS A 93 -3.67 8.63 -1.63
C CYS A 93 -4.79 9.65 -1.39
N LYS A 94 -5.33 10.28 -2.45
CA LYS A 94 -6.50 11.16 -2.34
C LYS A 94 -7.71 10.40 -1.79
N ASN A 95 -7.98 9.22 -2.34
CA ASN A 95 -9.08 8.38 -1.88
C ASN A 95 -8.89 7.94 -0.41
N LEU A 96 -7.69 7.49 -0.04
CA LEU A 96 -7.37 7.13 1.34
C LEU A 96 -7.56 8.29 2.30
N ARG A 97 -7.06 9.49 1.98
CA ARG A 97 -7.23 10.68 2.84
C ARG A 97 -8.69 11.04 3.06
N ASN A 98 -9.48 11.04 1.99
CA ASN A 98 -10.91 11.39 2.06
C ASN A 98 -11.72 10.40 2.90
N HIS A 99 -11.33 9.13 2.96
CA HIS A 99 -12.08 8.09 3.68
C HIS A 99 -11.54 7.77 5.07
N LEU A 100 -10.29 8.13 5.38
CA LEU A 100 -9.67 7.88 6.67
C LEU A 100 -9.65 9.13 7.58
N ASP A 101 -10.30 10.22 7.17
CA ASP A 101 -10.31 11.52 7.88
C ASP A 101 -8.92 11.96 8.34
N LEU A 102 -7.90 11.65 7.53
CA LEU A 102 -6.53 12.11 7.75
C LEU A 102 -6.46 13.58 7.31
N SER A 103 -7.09 14.43 8.12
CA SER A 103 -7.15 15.89 8.03
C SER A 103 -6.03 16.53 8.84
#